data_AF-A0A7X5E8M7-F1
#
_entry.id   AF-A0A7X5E8M7-F1
#
_cell.length_a   1.000
_cell.length_b   1.000
_cell.length_c   1.000
_cell.angle_alpha   90.00
_cell.angle_beta   90.00
_cell.angle_gamma   90.00
#
_symmetry.space_group_name_H-M   'P 1'
#
loop_
_entity.id
_entity.type
_entity.pdbx_description
1 polymer ?
#
loop_
_entity_poly.entity_id
_entity_poly.type
_entity_poly.pdbx_seq_one_letter_code
_entity_poly.pdbx_strand_id
1 'polypeptide(L)'
;MTADTILPRFLPYPYFLLKMDLSHTARLLYGLLFDRSTLSQKNGWQDSEGRTYIVYPVSEITEMLDKGSTAIKSALNELDAAGLLVRERR
;
A
#
# COMPACT_ATOMS: atom_id res chain seq x y z
N MET A 1 -14.11 11.19 19.78
CA MET A 1 -14.41 9.74 19.72
C MET A 1 -14.56 9.24 21.14
N THR A 2 -15.58 8.44 21.41
CA THR A 2 -15.78 7.74 22.69
C THR A 2 -15.27 6.31 22.57
N ALA A 3 -15.14 5.60 23.70
CA ALA A 3 -14.77 4.18 23.70
C ALA A 3 -15.74 3.31 22.89
N ASP A 4 -17.02 3.70 22.82
CA ASP A 4 -18.09 2.97 22.12
C ASP A 4 -18.25 3.38 20.66
N THR A 5 -17.39 4.27 20.14
CA THR A 5 -17.47 4.68 18.72
C THR A 5 -17.07 3.51 17.82
N ILE A 6 -18.04 2.94 17.10
CA ILE A 6 -17.77 1.95 16.05
C ILE A 6 -17.00 2.63 14.93
N LEU A 7 -15.77 2.18 14.70
CA LEU A 7 -14.96 2.69 13.61
C LEU A 7 -15.45 2.10 12.28
N PRO A 8 -15.73 2.93 11.26
CA PRO A 8 -15.88 2.41 9.92
C PRO A 8 -14.55 1.78 9.47
N ARG A 9 -14.59 1.03 8.37
CA ARG A 9 -13.37 0.51 7.75
C ARG A 9 -12.40 1.67 7.53
N PHE A 10 -11.20 1.55 8.08
CA PHE A 10 -10.15 2.54 7.97
C PHE A 10 -8.94 1.94 7.27
N LEU A 11 -8.11 2.82 6.73
CA LEU A 11 -6.81 2.46 6.21
C LEU A 11 -5.76 2.67 7.31
N PRO A 12 -5.01 1.64 7.74
CA PRO A 12 -3.90 1.85 8.66
C PRO A 12 -2.84 2.73 8.00
N TYR A 13 -2.45 3.81 8.67
CA TYR A 13 -1.41 4.72 8.20
C TYR A 13 -0.16 4.58 9.08
N PRO A 14 0.91 3.94 8.59
CA PRO A 14 2.14 3.74 9.37
C PRO A 14 2.81 5.06 9.76
N TYR A 15 3.12 5.21 11.06
CA TYR A 15 3.67 6.46 11.61
C TYR A 15 4.96 6.94 10.94
N PHE A 16 5.81 6.01 10.48
CA PHE A 16 7.08 6.38 9.84
C PHE A 16 6.87 7.22 8.56
N LEU A 17 5.76 7.01 7.84
CA LEU A 17 5.42 7.78 6.63
C LEU A 17 5.19 9.26 6.91
N LEU A 18 4.86 9.65 8.15
CA LEU A 18 4.64 11.05 8.53
C LEU A 18 5.93 11.89 8.42
N LYS A 19 7.09 11.25 8.44
CA LYS A 19 8.41 11.91 8.43
C LYS A 19 9.21 11.65 7.16
N MET A 20 8.69 10.83 6.24
CA MET A 20 9.35 10.58 4.97
C MET A 20 9.07 11.70 3.98
N ASP A 21 10.10 12.05 3.21
CA ASP A 21 9.96 12.94 2.07
C ASP A 21 9.36 12.17 0.88
N LEU A 22 8.04 11.99 0.96
CA LEU A 22 7.23 11.28 -0.02
C LEU A 22 6.00 12.10 -0.39
N SER A 23 5.60 12.02 -1.65
CA SER A 23 4.35 12.57 -2.14
C SER A 23 3.16 12.02 -1.32
N HIS A 24 2.09 12.81 -1.22
CA HIS A 24 0.90 12.37 -0.51
C HIS A 24 0.31 11.09 -1.15
N THR A 25 0.35 10.99 -2.47
CA THR A 25 -0.10 9.81 -3.22
C THR A 25 0.74 8.58 -2.89
N ALA A 26 2.08 8.69 -2.82
CA ALA A 26 2.93 7.57 -2.44
C ALA A 26 2.65 7.08 -1.02
N ARG A 27 2.48 8.00 -0.06
CA ARG A 27 2.15 7.63 1.32
C ARG A 27 0.79 6.95 1.44
N LEU A 28 -0.23 7.45 0.73
CA LEU A 28 -1.55 6.82 0.70
C LEU A 28 -1.50 5.43 0.02
N LEU A 29 -0.77 5.33 -1.09
CA LEU A 29 -0.56 4.07 -1.79
C LEU A 29 0.14 3.04 -0.89
N TYR A 30 1.18 3.44 -0.14
CA TYR A 30 1.83 2.53 0.79
C TYR A 30 0.85 2.01 1.85
N GLY A 31 0.05 2.89 2.46
CA GLY A 31 -0.99 2.48 3.41
C GLY A 31 -1.94 1.43 2.82
N LEU A 32 -2.38 1.65 1.57
CA LEU A 32 -3.24 0.71 0.84
C LEU A 32 -2.56 -0.65 0.61
N LEU A 33 -1.31 -0.65 0.15
CA LEU A 33 -0.55 -1.88 -0.07
C LEU A 33 -0.28 -2.62 1.25
N PHE A 34 -0.08 -1.90 2.35
CA PHE A 34 0.13 -2.46 3.68
C PHE A 34 -1.13 -3.13 4.27
N ASP A 35 -2.30 -2.51 4.10
CA ASP A 35 -3.58 -3.14 4.46
C ASP A 35 -3.77 -4.45 3.69
N ARG A 36 -3.48 -4.42 2.38
CA ARG A 36 -3.55 -5.60 1.51
C ARG A 36 -2.52 -6.66 1.86
N SER A 37 -1.29 -6.30 2.19
CA SER A 37 -0.25 -7.27 2.57
C SER A 37 -0.60 -7.97 3.87
N THR A 38 -1.23 -7.27 4.81
CA THR A 38 -1.71 -7.88 6.07
C THR A 38 -2.74 -8.98 5.80
N LEU A 39 -3.64 -8.76 4.82
CA LEU A 39 -4.57 -9.81 4.38
C LEU A 39 -3.87 -10.94 3.63
N SER A 40 -2.92 -10.61 2.75
CA SER A 40 -2.12 -11.57 1.99
C SER A 40 -1.36 -12.53 2.89
N GLN A 41 -0.73 -11.99 3.95
CA GLN A 41 -0.02 -12.76 4.97
C GLN A 41 -0.96 -13.74 5.70
N LYS A 42 -2.14 -13.27 6.12
CA LYS A 42 -3.16 -14.13 6.77
C LYS A 42 -3.63 -15.27 5.88
N ASN A 43 -3.61 -15.06 4.58
CA ASN A 43 -4.02 -16.05 3.57
C ASN A 43 -2.85 -16.92 3.08
N GLY A 44 -1.63 -16.77 3.63
CA GLY A 44 -0.47 -17.59 3.28
C GLY A 44 0.19 -17.25 1.94
N TRP A 45 -0.03 -16.04 1.40
CA TRP A 45 0.59 -15.58 0.15
C TRP A 45 2.03 -15.11 0.42
N GLN A 46 2.91 -16.09 0.56
CA GLN A 46 4.33 -15.91 0.80
C GLN A 46 5.13 -16.68 -0.24
N ASP A 47 6.29 -16.16 -0.62
CA ASP A 47 7.22 -16.90 -1.46
C ASP A 47 8.02 -17.93 -0.65
N SER A 48 8.95 -18.63 -1.31
CA SER A 48 9.81 -19.64 -0.69
C SER A 48 10.74 -19.08 0.39
N GLU A 49 10.95 -17.77 0.43
CA GLU A 49 11.76 -17.08 1.45
C GLU A 49 10.89 -16.51 2.58
N GLY A 50 9.57 -16.76 2.56
CA GLY A 50 8.62 -16.25 3.54
C GLY A 50 8.22 -14.78 3.35
N ARG A 51 8.58 -14.17 2.22
CA ARG A 51 8.24 -12.78 1.93
C ARG A 51 6.81 -12.71 1.44
N THR A 52 5.99 -11.91 2.14
CA THR A 52 4.61 -11.66 1.72
C THR A 52 4.60 -10.85 0.43
N TYR A 53 3.96 -11.38 -0.61
CA TYR A 53 3.74 -10.64 -1.85
C TYR A 53 2.26 -10.32 -2.01
N ILE A 54 1.98 -9.34 -2.87
CA ILE A 54 0.63 -8.96 -3.25
C ILE A 54 0.55 -8.89 -4.78
N VAL A 55 -0.51 -9.45 -5.35
CA VAL A 55 -0.86 -9.22 -6.74
C VAL A 55 -1.96 -8.16 -6.73
N TYR A 56 -1.61 -6.94 -7.12
CA TYR A 56 -2.57 -5.84 -7.14
C TYR A 56 -2.45 -5.03 -8.43
N PRO A 57 -3.34 -5.25 -9.41
CA PRO A 57 -3.30 -4.58 -10.70
C PRO A 57 -3.35 -3.05 -10.56
N VAL A 58 -2.60 -2.35 -11.42
CA VAL A 58 -2.60 -0.88 -11.44
C VAL A 58 -4.01 -0.32 -11.66
N SER A 59 -4.85 -0.99 -12.45
CA SER A 59 -6.25 -0.59 -12.67
C SER A 59 -7.07 -0.57 -11.36
N GLU A 60 -6.92 -1.59 -10.53
CA GLU A 60 -7.62 -1.64 -9.24
C GLU A 60 -7.09 -0.59 -8.26
N ILE A 61 -5.78 -0.29 -8.31
CA ILE A 61 -5.19 0.79 -7.50
C ILE A 61 -5.72 2.15 -7.97
N THR A 62 -5.81 2.37 -9.28
CA THR A 62 -6.33 3.63 -9.84
C THR A 62 -7.79 3.87 -9.47
N GLU A 63 -8.60 2.81 -9.49
CA GLU A 63 -10.00 2.84 -9.06
C GLU A 63 -10.11 3.11 -7.56
N MET A 64 -9.35 2.39 -6.73
CA MET A 64 -9.40 2.52 -5.27
C MET A 64 -8.96 3.90 -4.77
N LEU A 65 -7.94 4.49 -5.40
CA LEU A 65 -7.39 5.78 -4.98
C LEU A 65 -7.98 6.97 -5.76
N ASP A 66 -8.88 6.72 -6.72
CA ASP A 66 -9.44 7.71 -7.65
C ASP A 66 -8.35 8.60 -8.26
N LYS A 67 -7.33 7.95 -8.85
CA LYS A 67 -6.17 8.63 -9.43
C LYS A 67 -5.79 8.03 -10.76
N GLY A 68 -5.37 8.89 -11.69
CA GLY A 68 -4.89 8.48 -13.01
C GLY A 68 -3.67 7.56 -12.92
N SER A 69 -3.55 6.64 -13.89
CA SER A 69 -2.49 5.63 -13.93
C SER A 69 -1.07 6.21 -13.92
N THR A 70 -0.87 7.40 -14.50
CA THR A 70 0.42 8.12 -14.45
C THR A 70 0.81 8.48 -13.02
N ALA A 71 -0.13 9.00 -12.23
CA ALA A 71 0.12 9.35 -10.83
C ALA A 71 0.42 8.11 -9.98
N ILE A 72 -0.33 7.02 -10.20
CA ILE A 72 -0.09 5.74 -9.52
C ILE A 72 1.29 5.15 -9.87
N LYS A 73 1.67 5.15 -11.16
CA LYS A 73 2.99 4.67 -11.59
C LYS A 73 4.12 5.51 -11.01
N SER A 74 3.95 6.83 -10.95
CA SER A 74 4.92 7.73 -10.31
C SER A 74 5.09 7.39 -8.82
N ALA A 75 3.97 7.24 -8.10
CA ALA A 75 3.98 6.87 -6.69
C ALA A 75 4.61 5.48 -6.44
N LEU A 76 4.36 4.50 -7.30
CA LEU A 76 5.01 3.19 -7.22
C LEU A 76 6.53 3.29 -7.39
N ASN A 77 7.01 4.13 -8.31
CA ASN A 77 8.45 4.34 -8.51
C ASN A 77 9.08 5.07 -7.32
N GLU A 78 8.36 6.02 -6.71
CA GLU A 78 8.82 6.74 -5.53
C GLU A 78 8.99 5.81 -4.32
N LEU A 79 8.03 4.90 -4.10
CA LEU A 79 8.11 3.90 -3.04
C LEU A 79 9.23 2.88 -3.28
N ASP A 80 9.46 2.47 -4.54
CA ASP A 80 10.57 1.60 -4.94
C ASP A 80 11.92 2.29 -4.67
N ALA A 81 12.07 3.55 -5.08
CA ALA A 81 13.27 4.35 -4.83
C ALA A 81 13.54 4.57 -3.34
N ALA A 82 12.49 4.65 -2.51
CA ALA A 82 12.58 4.75 -1.06
C ALA A 82 12.82 3.40 -0.36
N GLY A 83 12.90 2.28 -1.09
CA GLY A 83 13.09 0.93 -0.53
C GLY A 83 11.89 0.40 0.25
N LEU A 84 10.70 0.96 0.02
CA LEU A 84 9.48 0.60 0.75
C LEU A 84 8.72 -0.57 0.11
N LEU A 85 9.01 -0.89 -1.14
CA LEU A 85 8.47 -2.05 -1.83
C LEU A 85 9.48 -2.56 -2.87
N VAL A 86 9.29 -3.79 -3.32
CA VAL A 86 10.00 -4.37 -4.46
C VAL A 86 8.97 -4.79 -5.49
N ARG A 87 9.23 -4.51 -6.76
CA ARG A 87 8.31 -4.82 -7.87
C ARG A 87 8.88 -5.92 -8.74
N GLU A 88 8.16 -7.03 -8.83
CA GLU A 88 8.39 -8.02 -9.88
C GLU A 88 7.49 -7.72 -11.08
N ARG A 89 8.09 -7.62 -12.27
CA ARG A 89 7.35 -7.60 -13.54
C ARG A 89 7.25 -9.03 -14.04
N ARG A 90 6.04 -9.57 -14.09
CA ARG A 90 5.74 -10.84 -14.77
C ARG A 90 5.09 -10.55 -16.12
#